data_AF-A0A098THS9-F1
#
_entry.id   AF-A0A098THS9-F1
#
_cell.length_a   1.000
_cell.length_b   1.000
_cell.length_c   1.000
_cell.angle_alpha   90.00
_cell.angle_beta   90.00
_cell.angle_gamma   90.00
#
_symmetry.space_group_name_H-M   'P 1'
#
loop_
_entity.id
_entity.type
_entity.pdbx_description
1 polymer ?
#
loop_
_entity_poly.entity_id
_entity_poly.type
_entity_poly.pdbx_seq_one_letter_code
_entity_poly.pdbx_strand_id
1 'polypeptide(L)'
;MSNPIFPKTPLANRWAVNHQRPQWQLLLAIACQGALLLSPVAVGANTPSTPNSVSPGQRLSQMFSSEIQATLSACQDHGSVNLTVGADGDGSVVCGDGSRSSPIRYSDYFGTLSDFLAASFLIGFRTAFKTDPQAKPETFAGLVSTAEGQKALKQLLTAALSDSKLVPQKNSSQSISVLVEGVMQRTLPILQNTSSLENLLGTSAQYAQVVSSFCTPPGMSINQAQTNLTGLSSIQIYAICIQESGFADEIIRKQK
;
A
#
# COMPACT_ATOMS: atom_id res chain seq x y z
N MET A 1 33.95 -61.54 18.76
CA MET A 1 32.59 -61.29 19.25
C MET A 1 32.53 -59.83 19.69
N SER A 2 31.63 -59.06 19.09
CA SER A 2 31.77 -57.61 18.90
C SER A 2 31.02 -56.75 19.92
N ASN A 3 31.58 -55.56 20.11
CA ASN A 3 31.07 -54.32 20.73
C ASN A 3 30.95 -54.23 22.26
N PRO A 4 31.11 -53.03 22.87
CA PRO A 4 30.97 -51.68 22.26
C PRO A 4 32.15 -50.71 22.46
N ILE A 5 32.18 -49.65 21.64
CA ILE A 5 33.10 -48.50 21.73
C ILE A 5 32.28 -47.24 22.07
N PHE A 6 32.67 -46.55 23.14
CA PHE A 6 32.38 -45.16 23.51
C PHE A 6 33.44 -44.74 24.57
N PRO A 7 33.59 -43.45 24.95
CA PRO A 7 33.40 -42.16 24.26
C PRO A 7 34.63 -41.21 24.43
N LYS A 8 34.74 -40.12 23.64
CA LYS A 8 35.43 -38.85 24.01
C LYS A 8 34.86 -37.63 23.25
N THR A 9 34.35 -36.65 24.00
CA THR A 9 33.98 -35.24 23.67
C THR A 9 35.20 -34.28 23.83
N PRO A 10 35.20 -32.92 23.67
CA PRO A 10 34.14 -31.89 23.41
C PRO A 10 34.52 -30.71 22.42
N LEU A 11 33.71 -29.63 22.40
CA LEU A 11 33.91 -28.25 21.84
C LEU A 11 33.50 -28.07 20.35
N ALA A 12 32.50 -27.27 19.97
CA ALA A 12 32.27 -25.88 20.36
C ALA A 12 30.77 -25.51 20.59
N ASN A 13 30.53 -24.97 21.79
CA ASN A 13 29.55 -23.94 22.17
C ASN A 13 28.22 -23.86 21.41
N ARG A 14 27.27 -24.67 21.88
CA ARG A 14 25.87 -24.26 22.02
C ARG A 14 25.71 -23.51 23.35
N TRP A 15 25.69 -22.19 23.28
CA TRP A 15 25.11 -21.28 24.27
C TRP A 15 24.30 -20.27 23.43
N ALA A 16 22.97 -20.37 23.42
CA ALA A 16 22.13 -19.59 24.33
C ALA A 16 22.41 -18.08 24.24
N VAL A 17 21.81 -17.42 23.25
CA VAL A 17 21.22 -16.10 23.45
C VAL A 17 19.79 -16.16 22.97
N ASN A 18 18.92 -16.46 23.93
CA ASN A 18 17.55 -16.03 23.93
C ASN A 18 17.58 -14.49 24.01
N HIS A 19 17.10 -13.78 22.98
CA HIS A 19 16.32 -12.54 23.10
C HIS A 19 15.89 -12.02 21.73
N GLN A 20 14.58 -11.79 21.63
CA GLN A 20 13.89 -10.91 20.67
C GLN A 20 13.98 -11.30 19.18
N ARG A 21 13.01 -12.14 18.76
CA ARG A 21 12.41 -11.96 17.43
C ARG A 21 11.99 -10.49 17.31
N PRO A 22 12.43 -9.72 16.30
CA PRO A 22 11.95 -8.34 16.18
C PRO A 22 10.48 -8.39 15.78
N GLN A 23 9.61 -7.97 16.69
CA GLN A 23 8.16 -7.76 16.49
C GLN A 23 7.83 -6.87 15.26
N TRP A 24 8.84 -6.19 14.71
CA TRP A 24 8.77 -5.40 13.48
C TRP A 24 8.42 -6.21 12.22
N GLN A 25 8.77 -7.49 12.13
CA GLN A 25 8.38 -8.33 10.97
C GLN A 25 6.86 -8.59 10.92
N LEU A 26 6.17 -8.51 12.06
CA LEU A 26 4.71 -8.63 12.15
C LEU A 26 4.01 -7.29 11.83
N LEU A 27 4.56 -6.17 12.29
CA LEU A 27 4.03 -4.82 12.00
C LEU A 27 4.14 -4.46 10.49
N LEU A 28 5.17 -4.98 9.82
CA LEU A 28 5.42 -4.82 8.40
C LEU A 28 4.45 -5.63 7.52
N ALA A 29 4.06 -6.85 7.92
CA ALA A 29 3.08 -7.67 7.22
C ALA A 29 1.67 -7.08 7.16
N ILE A 30 1.37 -6.11 8.03
CA ILE A 30 0.03 -5.54 8.20
C ILE A 30 -0.11 -4.16 7.54
N ALA A 31 0.99 -3.40 7.41
CA ALA A 31 1.07 -2.36 6.37
C ALA A 31 0.98 -2.96 4.96
N CYS A 32 1.43 -4.21 4.77
CA CYS A 32 1.40 -4.95 3.50
C CYS A 32 0.02 -5.45 3.04
N GLN A 33 -1.05 -5.42 3.85
CA GLN A 33 -2.39 -5.82 3.35
C GLN A 33 -3.21 -4.69 2.72
N GLY A 34 -2.78 -3.42 2.86
CA GLY A 34 -3.47 -2.28 2.25
C GLY A 34 -3.43 -2.27 0.71
N ALA A 35 -2.39 -2.86 0.11
CA ALA A 35 -2.28 -3.02 -1.35
C ALA A 35 -2.89 -4.34 -1.88
N LEU A 36 -3.30 -5.28 -1.00
CA LEU A 36 -3.82 -6.59 -1.40
C LEU A 36 -5.35 -6.62 -1.64
N LEU A 37 -6.05 -5.48 -1.55
CA LEU A 37 -7.48 -5.37 -1.84
C LEU A 37 -7.81 -4.67 -3.17
N LEU A 38 -6.81 -4.40 -4.01
CA LEU A 38 -7.00 -3.99 -5.41
C LEU A 38 -6.75 -5.13 -6.42
N SER A 39 -6.89 -6.39 -5.99
CA SER A 39 -7.24 -7.43 -6.96
C SER A 39 -8.56 -7.04 -7.65
N PRO A 40 -8.74 -7.35 -8.95
CA PRO A 40 -9.96 -7.06 -9.66
C PRO A 40 -11.16 -7.48 -8.84
N VAL A 41 -12.22 -6.69 -8.98
CA VAL A 41 -13.59 -7.19 -8.97
C VAL A 41 -13.61 -8.55 -9.66
N ALA A 42 -13.51 -9.63 -8.89
CA ALA A 42 -13.84 -10.95 -9.37
C ALA A 42 -15.36 -10.97 -9.44
N VAL A 43 -15.89 -10.56 -10.59
CA VAL A 43 -17.25 -10.91 -10.99
C VAL A 43 -17.28 -12.44 -11.07
N GLY A 44 -17.87 -13.06 -10.03
CA GLY A 44 -18.32 -14.45 -10.02
C GLY A 44 -17.29 -15.50 -9.59
N ALA A 45 -17.46 -16.06 -8.38
CA ALA A 45 -17.79 -17.47 -8.17
C ALA A 45 -17.74 -17.86 -6.67
N ASN A 46 -18.93 -18.10 -6.11
CA ASN A 46 -19.27 -19.05 -5.04
C ASN A 46 -18.40 -19.12 -3.76
N THR A 47 -18.75 -18.29 -2.79
CA THR A 47 -18.86 -18.72 -1.38
C THR A 47 -20.17 -18.18 -0.81
N PRO A 48 -20.97 -18.98 -0.07
CA PRO A 48 -22.24 -18.52 0.49
C PRO A 48 -21.93 -17.51 1.60
N SER A 49 -22.08 -16.24 1.27
CA SER A 49 -21.89 -15.13 2.20
C SER A 49 -23.23 -14.79 2.83
N THR A 50 -23.24 -14.66 4.15
CA THR A 50 -24.30 -14.03 4.93
C THR A 50 -24.69 -12.66 4.35
N PRO A 51 -25.95 -12.23 4.46
CA PRO A 51 -26.39 -11.00 3.83
C PRO A 51 -25.80 -9.76 4.53
N ASN A 52 -25.22 -8.85 3.75
CA ASN A 52 -25.08 -7.40 3.98
C ASN A 52 -23.84 -6.79 4.67
N SER A 53 -22.67 -7.44 4.82
CA SER A 53 -21.44 -6.68 5.16
C SER A 53 -20.59 -6.43 3.92
N VAL A 54 -20.69 -5.23 3.33
CA VAL A 54 -19.76 -4.76 2.28
C VAL A 54 -18.35 -4.71 2.89
N SER A 55 -17.36 -5.32 2.24
CA SER A 55 -15.98 -5.29 2.76
C SER A 55 -15.41 -3.87 2.70
N PRO A 56 -14.46 -3.49 3.58
CA PRO A 56 -13.79 -2.18 3.50
C PRO A 56 -13.18 -1.88 2.13
N GLY A 57 -12.67 -2.91 1.43
CA GLY A 57 -12.22 -2.83 0.03
C GLY A 57 -13.33 -2.43 -0.95
N GLN A 58 -14.47 -3.11 -0.88
CA GLN A 58 -15.63 -2.79 -1.72
C GLN A 58 -16.22 -1.42 -1.38
N ARG A 59 -16.24 -1.05 -0.10
CA ARG A 59 -16.68 0.27 0.33
C ARG A 59 -15.76 1.34 -0.24
N LEU A 60 -14.43 1.17 -0.12
CA LEU A 60 -13.46 2.12 -0.66
C LEU A 60 -13.57 2.28 -2.18
N SER A 61 -13.74 1.19 -2.93
CA SER A 61 -13.89 1.30 -4.39
C SER A 61 -15.15 2.08 -4.78
N GLN A 62 -16.26 1.88 -4.04
CA GLN A 62 -17.51 2.63 -4.25
C GLN A 62 -17.38 4.12 -3.93
N MET A 63 -16.49 4.50 -3.00
CA MET A 63 -16.25 5.91 -2.65
C MET A 63 -15.63 6.70 -3.79
N PHE A 64 -14.81 6.07 -4.63
CA PHE A 64 -14.10 6.76 -5.71
C PHE A 64 -14.98 7.10 -6.91
N SER A 65 -14.62 8.18 -7.60
CA SER A 65 -15.23 8.55 -8.88
C SER A 65 -15.02 7.48 -9.94
N SER A 66 -15.87 7.47 -10.97
CA SER A 66 -15.68 6.58 -12.12
C SER A 66 -14.34 6.80 -12.83
N GLU A 67 -13.82 8.03 -12.82
CA GLU A 67 -12.51 8.38 -13.38
C GLU A 67 -11.36 7.70 -12.60
N ILE A 68 -11.38 7.78 -11.28
CA ILE A 68 -10.37 7.13 -10.42
C ILE A 68 -10.49 5.61 -10.56
N GLN A 69 -11.71 5.08 -10.56
CA GLN A 69 -11.94 3.65 -10.75
C GLN A 69 -11.38 3.17 -12.10
N ALA A 70 -11.70 3.86 -13.20
CA ALA A 70 -11.19 3.54 -14.53
C ALA A 70 -9.66 3.64 -14.63
N THR A 71 -9.07 4.62 -13.94
CA THR A 71 -7.62 4.78 -13.85
C THR A 71 -6.99 3.61 -13.09
N LEU A 72 -7.49 3.27 -11.90
CA LEU A 72 -6.95 2.18 -11.07
C LEU A 72 -7.18 0.79 -11.70
N SER A 73 -8.21 0.63 -12.54
CA SER A 73 -8.48 -0.61 -13.28
C SER A 73 -7.90 -0.62 -14.71
N ALA A 74 -7.07 0.36 -15.08
CA ALA A 74 -6.52 0.42 -16.43
C ALA A 74 -5.74 -0.85 -16.77
N CYS A 75 -5.95 -1.38 -17.98
CA CYS A 75 -5.33 -2.61 -18.48
C CYS A 75 -5.59 -3.88 -17.65
N GLN A 76 -6.58 -3.90 -16.75
CA GLN A 76 -6.85 -5.05 -15.89
C GLN A 76 -7.11 -6.34 -16.70
N ASP A 77 -7.91 -6.24 -17.76
CA ASP A 77 -8.19 -7.36 -18.67
C ASP A 77 -7.04 -7.71 -19.63
N HIS A 78 -6.00 -6.87 -19.66
CA HIS A 78 -4.83 -6.96 -20.54
C HIS A 78 -3.53 -7.20 -19.76
N GLY A 79 -3.64 -7.77 -18.56
CA GLY A 79 -2.48 -8.13 -17.74
C GLY A 79 -1.84 -6.97 -16.96
N SER A 80 -2.61 -5.93 -16.62
CA SER A 80 -2.19 -4.71 -15.91
C SER A 80 -1.32 -3.76 -16.74
N VAL A 81 -1.05 -2.55 -16.24
CA VAL A 81 -0.21 -1.57 -16.95
C VAL A 81 1.26 -1.97 -16.88
N ASN A 82 1.95 -1.93 -18.02
CA ASN A 82 3.38 -2.12 -18.11
C ASN A 82 4.13 -0.80 -17.81
N LEU A 83 4.50 -0.63 -16.54
CA LEU A 83 5.19 0.56 -16.04
C LEU A 83 6.61 0.75 -16.62
N THR A 84 7.21 -0.29 -17.22
CA THR A 84 8.57 -0.19 -17.78
C THR A 84 8.59 0.41 -19.18
N VAL A 85 7.54 0.14 -19.96
CA VAL A 85 7.39 0.72 -21.30
C VAL A 85 7.02 2.19 -21.20
N GLY A 86 6.31 2.56 -20.12
CA GLY A 86 5.88 3.93 -19.89
C GLY A 86 4.65 4.26 -20.73
N ALA A 87 4.69 5.41 -21.40
CA ALA A 87 3.64 5.88 -22.26
C ALA A 87 3.83 5.41 -23.71
N ASP A 88 2.74 5.27 -24.45
CA ASP A 88 2.79 5.09 -25.90
C ASP A 88 2.99 6.45 -26.64
N GLY A 89 2.73 6.46 -27.95
CA GLY A 89 2.94 7.65 -28.79
C GLY A 89 2.00 8.82 -28.50
N ASP A 90 0.82 8.58 -27.92
CA ASP A 90 -0.14 9.64 -27.57
C ASP A 90 -0.09 10.01 -26.06
N GLY A 91 0.68 9.26 -25.28
CA GLY A 91 0.84 9.48 -23.85
C GLY A 91 0.04 8.50 -22.98
N SER A 92 -0.67 7.54 -23.59
CA SER A 92 -1.49 6.55 -22.91
C SER A 92 -0.68 5.38 -22.34
N VAL A 93 -1.27 4.65 -21.40
CA VAL A 93 -0.64 3.47 -20.81
C VAL A 93 -0.55 2.32 -21.82
N VAL A 94 0.58 1.60 -21.80
CA VAL A 94 0.73 0.33 -22.50
C VAL A 94 0.42 -0.83 -21.55
N CYS A 95 -0.45 -1.75 -21.97
CA CYS A 95 -0.83 -2.90 -21.16
C CYS A 95 0.24 -4.02 -21.16
N GLY A 96 0.12 -4.97 -20.23
CA GLY A 96 1.06 -6.08 -20.03
C GLY A 96 1.17 -7.05 -21.21
N ASP A 97 0.09 -7.19 -21.98
CA ASP A 97 0.07 -7.93 -23.25
C ASP A 97 0.64 -7.13 -24.44
N GLY A 98 0.96 -5.85 -24.25
CA GLY A 98 1.44 -4.92 -25.27
C GLY A 98 0.36 -4.08 -25.95
N SER A 99 -0.92 -4.24 -25.56
CA SER A 99 -2.03 -3.43 -26.06
C SER A 99 -1.85 -1.94 -25.74
N ARG A 100 -2.31 -1.09 -26.65
CA ARG A 100 -2.22 0.39 -26.59
C ARG A 100 -3.59 1.07 -26.74
N SER A 101 -4.66 0.34 -26.44
CA SER A 101 -6.04 0.84 -26.60
C SER A 101 -6.59 1.55 -25.37
N SER A 102 -5.79 1.69 -24.30
CA SER A 102 -6.24 2.33 -23.07
C SER A 102 -6.37 3.84 -23.28
N PRO A 103 -7.49 4.48 -22.91
CA PRO A 103 -7.64 5.93 -22.99
C PRO A 103 -6.96 6.67 -21.81
N ILE A 104 -6.39 5.93 -20.86
CA ILE A 104 -5.81 6.49 -19.64
C ILE A 104 -4.37 6.94 -19.90
N ARG A 105 -4.07 8.21 -19.63
CA ARG A 105 -2.71 8.75 -19.73
C ARG A 105 -1.79 8.10 -18.71
N TYR A 106 -0.56 7.83 -19.11
CA TYR A 106 0.45 7.23 -18.24
C TYR A 106 0.73 8.09 -17.00
N SER A 107 0.77 9.42 -17.14
CA SER A 107 0.95 10.36 -16.02
C SER A 107 -0.13 10.21 -14.96
N ASP A 108 -1.38 10.08 -15.42
CA ASP A 108 -2.57 10.07 -14.56
C ASP A 108 -2.67 8.72 -13.85
N TYR A 109 -2.39 7.64 -14.57
CA TYR A 109 -2.26 6.30 -14.00
C TYR A 109 -1.17 6.24 -12.94
N PHE A 110 0.06 6.58 -13.30
CA PHE A 110 1.20 6.46 -12.40
C PHE A 110 1.06 7.38 -11.18
N GLY A 111 0.57 8.60 -11.39
CA GLY A 111 0.28 9.55 -10.33
C GLY A 111 -0.76 9.02 -9.35
N THR A 112 -1.93 8.65 -9.86
CA THR A 112 -3.06 8.14 -9.06
C THR A 112 -2.70 6.87 -8.30
N LEU A 113 -2.10 5.88 -8.98
CA LEU A 113 -1.74 4.62 -8.35
C LEU A 113 -0.66 4.82 -7.27
N SER A 114 0.36 5.63 -7.54
CA SER A 114 1.43 5.88 -6.57
C SER A 114 0.92 6.68 -5.36
N ASP A 115 0.05 7.66 -5.55
CA ASP A 115 -0.57 8.43 -4.45
C ASP A 115 -1.47 7.55 -3.60
N PHE A 116 -2.30 6.71 -4.24
CA PHE A 116 -3.18 5.77 -3.56
C PHE A 116 -2.40 4.75 -2.73
N LEU A 117 -1.34 4.16 -3.30
CA LEU A 117 -0.50 3.20 -2.59
C LEU A 117 0.30 3.87 -1.47
N ALA A 118 0.81 5.08 -1.69
CA ALA A 118 1.46 5.86 -0.65
C ALA A 118 0.50 6.15 0.51
N ALA A 119 -0.72 6.58 0.22
CA ALA A 119 -1.75 6.82 1.23
C ALA A 119 -2.08 5.55 2.02
N SER A 120 -2.28 4.42 1.33
CA SER A 120 -2.54 3.11 1.94
C SER A 120 -1.41 2.70 2.90
N PHE A 121 -0.17 2.89 2.45
CA PHE A 121 1.01 2.59 3.22
C PHE A 121 1.13 3.44 4.49
N LEU A 122 0.94 4.76 4.35
CA LEU A 122 1.01 5.72 5.45
C LEU A 122 -0.09 5.49 6.49
N ILE A 123 -1.30 5.11 6.05
CA ILE A 123 -2.37 4.67 6.97
C ILE A 123 -1.97 3.40 7.72
N GLY A 124 -1.32 2.45 7.05
CA GLY A 124 -0.74 1.27 7.69
C GLY A 124 0.24 1.63 8.82
N PHE A 125 1.19 2.53 8.55
CA PHE A 125 2.13 3.04 9.56
C PHE A 125 1.44 3.75 10.72
N ARG A 126 0.55 4.69 10.41
CA ARG A 126 -0.22 5.42 11.42
C ARG A 126 -1.03 4.48 12.31
N THR A 127 -1.58 3.42 11.72
CA THR A 127 -2.32 2.40 12.47
C THR A 127 -1.39 1.60 13.37
N ALA A 128 -0.23 1.16 12.87
CA ALA A 128 0.79 0.46 13.64
C ALA A 128 1.26 1.27 14.87
N PHE A 129 1.51 2.58 14.71
CA PHE A 129 1.90 3.45 15.83
C PHE A 129 0.79 3.65 16.87
N LYS A 130 -0.48 3.58 16.46
CA LYS A 130 -1.62 3.64 17.40
C LYS A 130 -1.80 2.34 18.18
N THR A 131 -1.46 1.20 17.57
CA THR A 131 -1.67 -0.12 18.19
C THR A 131 -0.53 -0.56 19.09
N ASP A 132 0.70 -0.08 18.85
CA ASP A 132 1.88 -0.42 19.63
C ASP A 132 2.38 0.78 20.44
N PRO A 133 2.20 0.80 21.79
CA PRO A 133 2.67 1.89 22.65
C PRO A 133 4.19 2.09 22.65
N GLN A 134 4.97 1.10 22.21
CA GLN A 134 6.43 1.19 22.12
C GLN A 134 6.88 1.75 20.76
N ALA A 135 6.02 1.73 19.75
CA ALA A 135 6.32 2.26 18.44
C ALA A 135 6.11 3.78 18.41
N LYS A 136 7.22 4.52 18.46
CA LYS A 136 7.20 5.98 18.37
C LYS A 136 7.47 6.46 16.95
N PRO A 137 6.65 7.38 16.39
CA PRO A 137 6.89 7.96 15.07
C PRO A 137 8.30 8.56 14.91
N GLU A 138 8.86 9.16 15.96
CA GLU A 138 10.19 9.78 15.95
C GLU A 138 11.31 8.76 15.73
N THR A 139 11.21 7.61 16.41
CA THR A 139 12.18 6.52 16.24
C THR A 139 12.15 5.99 14.80
N PHE A 140 10.95 5.90 14.23
CA PHE A 140 10.79 5.45 12.86
C PHE A 140 11.29 6.50 11.85
N ALA A 141 10.99 7.78 12.06
CA ALA A 141 11.50 8.88 11.25
C ALA A 141 13.03 8.89 11.21
N GLY A 142 13.68 8.67 12.36
CA GLY A 142 15.13 8.51 12.45
C GLY A 142 15.65 7.32 11.63
N LEU A 143 14.95 6.18 11.70
CA LEU A 143 15.32 4.98 10.94
C LEU A 143 15.18 5.19 9.42
N VAL A 144 14.05 5.71 8.93
CA VAL A 144 13.83 5.92 7.47
C VAL A 144 14.65 7.09 6.89
N SER A 145 15.35 7.83 7.74
CA SER A 145 16.32 8.84 7.32
C SER A 145 17.69 8.23 6.98
N THR A 146 17.95 6.96 7.32
CA THR A 146 19.20 6.26 6.96
C THR A 146 19.07 5.47 5.66
N ALA A 147 20.21 5.20 5.01
CA ALA A 147 20.23 4.37 3.80
C ALA A 147 19.71 2.95 4.07
N GLU A 148 20.04 2.38 5.22
CA GLU A 148 19.59 1.06 5.66
C GLU A 148 18.08 1.03 5.89
N GLY A 149 17.52 2.06 6.53
CA GLY A 149 16.09 2.15 6.77
C GLY A 149 15.29 2.33 5.48
N GLN A 150 15.75 3.20 4.57
CA GLN A 150 15.13 3.35 3.24
C GLN A 150 15.24 2.05 2.43
N LYS A 151 16.37 1.35 2.49
CA LYS A 151 16.53 0.04 1.85
C LYS A 151 15.55 -0.99 2.40
N ALA A 152 15.39 -1.06 3.73
CA ALA A 152 14.42 -1.95 4.36
C ALA A 152 12.98 -1.61 3.95
N LEU A 153 12.65 -0.32 3.88
CA LEU A 153 11.34 0.15 3.43
C LEU A 153 11.07 -0.21 1.96
N LYS A 154 12.08 -0.02 1.10
CA LYS A 154 12.03 -0.41 -0.32
C LYS A 154 11.81 -1.91 -0.49
N GLN A 155 12.52 -2.73 0.29
CA GLN A 155 12.37 -4.18 0.28
C GLN A 155 10.98 -4.62 0.71
N LEU A 156 10.43 -3.98 1.75
CA LEU A 156 9.06 -4.23 2.19
C LEU A 156 8.05 -3.92 1.08
N LEU A 157 8.11 -2.73 0.49
CA LEU A 157 7.21 -2.33 -0.59
C LEU A 157 7.33 -3.26 -1.80
N THR A 158 8.55 -3.70 -2.11
CA THR A 158 8.81 -4.67 -3.19
C THR A 158 8.11 -5.99 -2.91
N ALA A 159 8.21 -6.52 -1.69
CA ALA A 159 7.53 -7.75 -1.29
C ALA A 159 6.00 -7.58 -1.36
N ALA A 160 5.46 -6.51 -0.78
CA ALA A 160 4.02 -6.21 -0.78
C ALA A 160 3.45 -6.15 -2.21
N LEU A 161 4.14 -5.45 -3.11
CA LEU A 161 3.69 -5.28 -4.50
C LEU A 161 3.85 -6.56 -5.32
N SER A 162 4.88 -7.37 -5.05
CA SER A 162 5.05 -8.68 -5.69
C SER A 162 3.86 -9.61 -5.39
N ASP A 163 3.38 -9.60 -4.14
CA ASP A 163 2.26 -10.43 -3.71
C ASP A 163 0.90 -9.91 -4.20
N SER A 164 0.79 -8.60 -4.45
CA SER A 164 -0.47 -7.93 -4.81
C SER A 164 -1.02 -8.24 -6.21
N LYS A 165 -0.17 -8.74 -7.12
CA LYS A 165 -0.48 -8.92 -8.56
C LYS A 165 -0.91 -7.62 -9.29
N LEU A 166 -0.56 -6.44 -8.76
CA LEU A 166 -0.88 -5.13 -9.35
C LEU A 166 -0.07 -4.78 -10.60
N VAL A 167 0.97 -5.56 -10.92
CA VAL A 167 1.80 -5.38 -12.12
C VAL A 167 1.75 -6.63 -13.00
N PRO A 168 2.03 -6.51 -14.30
CA PRO A 168 2.10 -7.67 -15.20
C PRO A 168 3.09 -8.71 -14.68
N GLN A 169 2.73 -10.00 -14.74
CA GLN A 169 3.64 -11.08 -14.35
C GLN A 169 4.87 -11.15 -15.27
N LYS A 170 4.70 -10.78 -16.53
CA LYS A 170 5.77 -10.63 -17.51
C LYS A 170 6.45 -9.28 -17.28
N ASN A 171 7.72 -9.26 -16.87
CA ASN A 171 8.47 -8.05 -16.45
C ASN A 171 8.02 -7.44 -15.11
N SER A 172 7.52 -8.28 -14.20
CA SER A 172 7.05 -7.88 -12.87
C SER A 172 8.13 -7.16 -12.05
N SER A 173 9.36 -7.66 -12.06
CA SER A 173 10.45 -7.10 -11.23
C SER A 173 10.77 -5.64 -11.55
N GLN A 174 10.92 -5.29 -12.82
CA GLN A 174 11.22 -3.91 -13.23
C GLN A 174 10.00 -2.99 -13.03
N SER A 175 8.79 -3.45 -13.35
CA SER A 175 7.56 -2.66 -13.13
C SER A 175 7.34 -2.39 -11.63
N ILE A 176 7.58 -3.39 -10.78
CA ILE A 176 7.56 -3.24 -9.32
C ILE A 176 8.61 -2.22 -8.90
N SER A 177 9.84 -2.30 -9.42
CA SER A 177 10.86 -1.31 -9.06
C SER A 177 10.43 0.12 -9.39
N VAL A 178 9.85 0.36 -10.57
CA VAL A 178 9.34 1.69 -10.95
C VAL A 178 8.25 2.16 -9.99
N LEU A 179 7.30 1.29 -9.66
CA LEU A 179 6.20 1.62 -8.74
C LEU A 179 6.69 1.86 -7.32
N VAL A 180 7.62 1.04 -6.82
CA VAL A 180 8.24 1.19 -5.51
C VAL A 180 8.94 2.54 -5.41
N GLU A 181 9.70 2.96 -6.42
CA GLU A 181 10.32 4.28 -6.42
C GLU A 181 9.26 5.40 -6.40
N GLY A 182 8.20 5.26 -7.19
CA GLY A 182 7.08 6.22 -7.18
C GLY A 182 6.40 6.36 -5.83
N VAL A 183 6.19 5.25 -5.12
CA VAL A 183 5.62 5.21 -3.77
C VAL A 183 6.61 5.74 -2.73
N MET A 184 7.89 5.38 -2.83
CA MET A 184 8.95 5.85 -1.93
C MET A 184 9.11 7.38 -2.01
N GLN A 185 9.12 7.95 -3.22
CA GLN A 185 9.20 9.39 -3.44
C GLN A 185 8.06 10.18 -2.75
N ARG A 186 6.89 9.56 -2.60
CA ARG A 186 5.69 10.14 -1.98
C ARG A 186 5.62 9.92 -0.48
N THR A 187 6.03 8.75 -0.02
CA THR A 187 5.93 8.32 1.37
C THR A 187 7.08 8.84 2.23
N LEU A 188 8.31 8.85 1.71
CA LEU A 188 9.50 9.26 2.48
C LEU A 188 9.38 10.67 3.08
N PRO A 189 8.97 11.72 2.34
CA PRO A 189 8.85 13.05 2.93
C PRO A 189 7.86 13.13 4.09
N ILE A 190 6.82 12.28 4.06
CA ILE A 190 5.81 12.21 5.12
C ILE A 190 6.32 11.38 6.32
N LEU A 191 7.04 10.29 6.08
CA LEU A 191 7.59 9.44 7.14
C LEU A 191 8.79 10.07 7.86
N GLN A 192 9.57 10.89 7.16
CA GLN A 192 10.72 11.61 7.73
C GLN A 192 10.31 12.84 8.54
N ASN A 193 9.09 13.35 8.32
CA ASN A 193 8.53 14.47 9.06
C ASN A 193 7.35 13.98 9.92
N THR A 194 7.60 13.79 11.22
CA THR A 194 6.59 13.27 12.15
C THR A 194 5.32 14.12 12.17
N SER A 195 5.44 15.44 12.07
CA SER A 195 4.27 16.34 11.98
C SER A 195 3.45 16.10 10.71
N SER A 196 4.08 15.77 9.57
CA SER A 196 3.35 15.40 8.35
C SER A 196 2.56 14.09 8.52
N LEU A 197 3.14 13.12 9.22
CA LEU A 197 2.46 11.85 9.51
C LEU A 197 1.30 12.01 10.49
N GLU A 198 1.48 12.84 11.53
CA GLU A 198 0.42 13.18 12.48
C GLU A 198 -0.74 13.90 11.79
N ASN A 199 -0.41 14.85 10.91
CA ASN A 199 -1.38 15.64 10.13
C ASN A 199 -1.80 14.96 8.81
N LEU A 200 -1.54 13.67 8.63
CA LEU A 200 -1.87 12.93 7.39
C LEU A 200 -3.36 12.99 7.06
N LEU A 201 -4.23 13.03 8.06
CA LEU A 201 -5.67 13.12 7.89
C LEU A 201 -6.21 14.57 7.87
N GLY A 202 -5.31 15.55 7.91
CA GLY A 202 -5.68 16.96 8.03
C GLY A 202 -6.36 17.29 9.37
N THR A 203 -6.97 18.46 9.41
CA THR A 203 -7.84 18.88 10.52
C THR A 203 -9.18 18.14 10.49
N SER A 204 -9.92 18.12 11.60
CA SER A 204 -11.27 17.52 11.64
C SER A 204 -12.24 18.14 10.62
N ALA A 205 -12.13 19.44 10.36
CA ALA A 205 -12.95 20.13 9.35
C ALA A 205 -12.62 19.66 7.94
N GLN A 206 -11.32 19.59 7.61
CA GLN A 206 -10.84 19.06 6.34
C GLN A 206 -11.24 17.59 6.14
N TYR A 207 -11.09 16.76 7.17
CA TYR A 207 -11.51 15.36 7.16
C TYR A 207 -12.99 15.23 6.82
N ALA A 208 -13.86 15.93 7.54
CA ALA A 208 -15.31 15.88 7.32
C ALA A 208 -15.69 16.32 5.90
N GLN A 209 -15.03 17.37 5.39
CA GLN A 209 -15.27 17.89 4.04
C GLN A 209 -14.85 16.89 2.95
N VAL A 210 -13.71 16.20 3.12
CA VAL A 210 -13.25 15.15 2.21
C VAL A 210 -14.23 13.97 2.24
N VAL A 211 -14.67 13.55 3.42
CA VAL A 211 -15.64 12.45 3.54
C VAL A 211 -16.95 12.78 2.83
N SER A 212 -17.51 13.97 3.07
CA SER A 212 -18.81 14.36 2.49
C SER A 212 -18.76 14.61 0.98
N SER A 213 -17.60 14.97 0.43
CA SER A 213 -17.49 15.46 -0.95
C SER A 213 -16.75 14.50 -1.88
N PHE A 214 -15.74 13.80 -1.37
CA PHE A 214 -14.86 12.94 -2.15
C PHE A 214 -15.04 11.45 -1.81
N CYS A 215 -15.22 11.09 -0.54
CA CYS A 215 -15.43 9.70 -0.14
C CYS A 215 -16.91 9.27 -0.14
N THR A 216 -17.79 10.02 -0.80
CA THR A 216 -19.23 9.70 -0.92
C THR A 216 -19.57 9.36 -2.36
N PRO A 217 -20.13 8.17 -2.67
CA PRO A 217 -20.44 7.78 -4.03
C PRO A 217 -21.46 8.71 -4.73
N PRO A 218 -21.32 8.99 -6.04
CA PRO A 218 -20.14 8.79 -6.87
C PRO A 218 -19.15 9.93 -6.57
N GLY A 219 -18.02 9.63 -5.93
CA GLY A 219 -17.08 10.67 -5.48
C GLY A 219 -16.63 11.60 -6.62
N MET A 220 -16.08 12.76 -6.27
CA MET A 220 -15.52 13.69 -7.26
C MET A 220 -14.12 13.24 -7.75
N SER A 221 -13.65 13.79 -8.87
CA SER A 221 -12.29 13.52 -9.34
C SER A 221 -11.23 14.14 -8.44
N ILE A 222 -9.99 13.66 -8.51
CA ILE A 222 -8.91 14.20 -7.67
C ILE A 222 -8.63 15.68 -8.00
N ASN A 223 -8.76 16.08 -9.26
CA ASN A 223 -8.60 17.47 -9.71
C ASN A 223 -9.70 18.38 -9.14
N GLN A 224 -10.94 17.89 -9.13
CA GLN A 224 -12.06 18.61 -8.50
C GLN A 224 -11.86 18.71 -6.99
N ALA A 225 -11.41 17.64 -6.35
CA ALA A 225 -11.12 17.60 -4.92
C ALA A 225 -10.04 18.61 -4.55
N GLN A 226 -8.92 18.63 -5.26
CA GLN A 226 -7.82 19.57 -4.99
C GLN A 226 -8.22 21.04 -5.23
N THR A 227 -9.15 21.31 -6.15
CA THR A 227 -9.68 22.66 -6.38
C THR A 227 -10.60 23.11 -5.25
N ASN A 228 -11.43 22.20 -4.72
CA ASN A 228 -12.43 22.49 -3.70
C ASN A 228 -11.91 22.36 -2.26
N LEU A 229 -10.85 21.57 -2.05
CA LEU A 229 -10.27 21.20 -0.76
C LEU A 229 -8.84 21.74 -0.68
N THR A 230 -8.73 23.07 -0.59
CA THR A 230 -7.43 23.74 -0.58
C THR A 230 -6.59 23.30 0.63
N GLY A 231 -5.31 23.03 0.40
CA GLY A 231 -4.35 22.70 1.46
C GLY A 231 -4.25 21.22 1.82
N LEU A 232 -4.93 20.33 1.09
CA LEU A 232 -4.69 18.89 1.17
C LEU A 232 -4.00 18.38 -0.10
N SER A 233 -3.01 17.51 0.06
CA SER A 233 -2.44 16.76 -1.05
C SER A 233 -3.36 15.61 -1.49
N SER A 234 -3.16 15.10 -2.71
CA SER A 234 -3.85 13.90 -3.19
C SER A 234 -3.67 12.71 -2.24
N ILE A 235 -2.46 12.53 -1.70
CA ILE A 235 -2.15 11.49 -0.71
C ILE A 235 -3.02 11.64 0.55
N GLN A 236 -3.18 12.85 1.08
CA GLN A 236 -4.03 13.08 2.26
C GLN A 236 -5.50 12.79 1.95
N ILE A 237 -5.98 13.21 0.77
CA ILE A 237 -7.35 12.94 0.31
C ILE A 237 -7.60 11.42 0.22
N TYR A 238 -6.71 10.66 -0.43
CA TYR A 238 -6.81 9.19 -0.47
C TYR A 238 -6.72 8.56 0.93
N ALA A 239 -5.81 9.06 1.79
CA ALA A 239 -5.62 8.55 3.15
C ALA A 239 -6.90 8.69 3.99
N ILE A 240 -7.64 9.79 3.81
CA ILE A 240 -8.93 10.01 4.47
C ILE A 240 -9.96 8.98 4.00
N CYS A 241 -10.11 8.72 2.69
CA CYS A 241 -11.05 7.71 2.23
C CYS A 241 -10.68 6.29 2.67
N ILE A 242 -9.38 5.96 2.68
CA ILE A 242 -8.89 4.67 3.17
C ILE A 242 -9.18 4.51 4.66
N GLN A 243 -9.00 5.57 5.46
CA GLN A 243 -9.38 5.57 6.87
C GLN A 243 -10.90 5.39 7.04
N GLU A 244 -11.70 6.15 6.27
CA GLU A 244 -13.16 6.20 6.38
C GLU A 244 -13.85 4.90 5.96
N SER A 245 -13.28 4.19 4.98
CA SER A 245 -13.84 2.92 4.54
C SER A 245 -13.71 1.81 5.59
N GLY A 246 -12.90 2.01 6.64
CA GLY A 246 -12.67 1.04 7.71
C GLY A 246 -11.50 0.08 7.45
N PHE A 247 -10.65 0.35 6.46
CA PHE A 247 -9.46 -0.47 6.19
C PHE A 247 -8.51 -0.53 7.39
N ALA A 248 -8.30 0.62 8.06
CA ALA A 248 -7.48 0.68 9.27
C ALA A 248 -8.02 -0.22 10.39
N ASP A 249 -9.35 -0.29 10.55
CA ASP A 249 -9.99 -1.11 11.58
C ASP A 249 -9.94 -2.61 11.23
N GLU A 250 -10.01 -2.95 9.93
CA GLU A 250 -9.78 -4.32 9.47
C GLU A 250 -8.35 -4.77 9.72
N ILE A 251 -7.37 -3.90 9.46
CA ILE A 251 -5.96 -4.11 9.80
C ILE A 251 -5.82 -4.49 11.27
N ILE A 252 -6.36 -3.68 12.19
CA ILE A 252 -6.27 -3.92 13.63
C ILE A 252 -6.92 -5.26 14.02
N ARG A 253 -8.09 -5.58 13.46
CA ARG A 253 -8.80 -6.83 13.75
C ARG A 253 -8.01 -8.07 13.36
N LYS A 254 -7.28 -8.05 12.25
CA LYS A 254 -6.48 -9.19 11.78
C LYS A 254 -5.18 -9.40 12.55
N GLN A 255 -4.73 -8.45 13.38
CA GLN A 255 -3.52 -8.62 14.21
C GLN A 255 -3.79 -9.26 15.58
N LYS A 256 -5.06 -9.33 15.99
CA LYS A 256 -5.49 -9.93 17.26
C LYS A 256 -5.83 -11.41 17.05
#